data_AF-A0A7W6E7P1-F1
#
_entry.id   AF-A0A7W6E7P1-F1
#
_cell.length_a   1.000
_cell.length_b   1.000
_cell.length_c   1.000
_cell.angle_alpha   90.00
_cell.angle_beta   90.00
_cell.angle_gamma   90.00
#
_symmetry.space_group_name_H-M   'P 1'
#
loop_
_entity.id
_entity.type
_entity.pdbx_description
1 polymer ?
#
loop_
_entity_poly.entity_id
_entity_poly.type
_entity_poly.pdbx_seq_one_letter_code
_entity_poly.pdbx_strand_id
1 'polypeptide(L)' 'MNNHSEVLYVLSIALIEIRATGNLEKAHILADVVHNVPTMISAGSSADEIAEKVMLNAKRHGADDYFSKLFEKAKKQ' A
#
# COMPACT_ATOMS: atom_id res chain seq x y z
N MET A 1 -16.89 4.62 -12.02
CA MET A 1 -15.79 5.04 -11.11
C MET A 1 -15.22 3.77 -10.53
N ASN A 2 -13.90 3.56 -10.67
CA ASN A 2 -13.22 2.43 -10.02
C ASN A 2 -13.22 2.71 -8.51
N ASN A 3 -13.63 1.73 -7.70
CA ASN A 3 -13.60 1.88 -6.25
C ASN A 3 -12.18 1.58 -5.74
N HIS A 4 -11.44 2.62 -5.34
CA HIS A 4 -10.08 2.49 -4.81
C HIS A 4 -10.03 2.43 -3.27
N SER A 5 -11.17 2.20 -2.59
CA SER A 5 -11.26 2.27 -1.12
C SER A 5 -10.24 1.39 -0.40
N GLU A 6 -10.03 0.16 -0.88
CA GLU A 6 -9.09 -0.78 -0.25
C GLU A 6 -7.64 -0.30 -0.35
N VAL A 7 -7.25 0.15 -1.54
CA VAL A 7 -5.91 0.67 -1.82
C VAL A 7 -5.66 1.97 -1.03
N LEU A 8 -6.65 2.85 -0.96
CA LEU A 8 -6.57 4.09 -0.18
C LEU A 8 -6.47 3.81 1.33
N TYR A 9 -7.19 2.80 1.82
CA TYR A 9 -7.05 2.34 3.20
C TYR A 9 -5.62 1.87 3.48
N VAL A 10 -5.06 1.00 2.63
CA VAL A 10 -3.68 0.49 2.76
C VAL A 10 -2.66 1.63 2.72
N LEU A 11 -2.82 2.57 1.78
CA LEU A 11 -1.98 3.78 1.68
C LEU A 11 -2.05 4.60 2.99
N SER A 12 -3.25 4.81 3.54
CA SER A 12 -3.43 5.58 4.77
C SER A 12 -2.68 4.96 5.96
N ILE A 13 -2.75 3.63 6.12
CA ILE A 13 -2.03 2.92 7.19
C ILE A 13 -0.52 3.05 6.99
N ALA A 14 -0.02 2.86 5.76
CA ALA A 14 1.40 2.99 5.47
C ALA A 14 1.92 4.41 5.82
N LEU A 15 1.17 5.47 5.45
CA LEU A 15 1.53 6.85 5.78
C LEU A 15 1.55 7.12 7.29
N ILE A 16 0.58 6.57 8.04
CA ILE A 16 0.55 6.66 9.50
C ILE A 16 1.79 5.98 10.10
N GLU A 17 2.13 4.79 9.63
CA GLU A 17 3.28 4.04 10.17
C GLU A 17 4.63 4.67 9.81
N ILE A 18 4.78 5.21 8.59
CA ILE A 18 5.96 5.99 8.19
C ILE A 18 6.16 7.17 9.15
N ARG A 19 5.08 7.89 9.46
CA ARG A 19 5.13 9.02 10.41
C ARG A 19 5.43 8.58 11.84
N ALA A 20 4.92 7.44 12.26
CA ALA A 20 5.00 7.00 13.65
C ALA A 20 6.29 6.24 14.00
N THR A 21 6.97 5.65 13.01
CA THR A 21 8.15 4.81 13.26
C THR A 21 9.42 5.65 13.45
N GLY A 22 10.24 5.28 14.44
CA GLY A 22 11.62 5.76 14.57
C GLY A 22 12.64 4.93 13.78
N ASN A 23 12.21 3.85 13.13
CA ASN A 23 13.08 3.00 12.33
C ASN A 23 13.07 3.47 10.87
N LEU A 24 14.18 4.08 10.44
CA LEU A 24 14.34 4.64 9.09
C LEU A 24 14.20 3.59 7.99
N GLU A 25 14.75 2.39 8.19
CA GLU A 25 14.64 1.29 7.23
C GLU A 25 13.18 0.88 7.03
N LYS A 26 12.42 0.75 8.13
CA LYS A 26 10.98 0.45 8.06
C LYS A 26 10.22 1.54 7.31
N ALA A 27 10.53 2.81 7.58
CA ALA A 27 9.89 3.94 6.89
C ALA A 27 10.17 3.91 5.38
N HIS A 28 11.41 3.66 4.97
CA HIS A 28 11.77 3.53 3.56
C HIS A 28 11.05 2.36 2.88
N ILE A 29 11.00 1.18 3.52
CA ILE A 29 10.27 0.03 2.98
C ILE A 29 8.79 0.37 2.75
N LEU A 30 8.13 0.95 3.76
CA LEU A 30 6.71 1.31 3.63
C LEU A 30 6.48 2.32 2.50
N ALA A 31 7.34 3.34 2.39
CA ALA A 31 7.27 4.34 1.34
C ALA A 31 7.48 3.71 -0.06
N ASP A 32 8.48 2.86 -0.21
CA ASP A 32 8.79 2.16 -1.47
C ASP A 32 7.63 1.26 -1.92
N VAL A 33 6.92 0.65 -0.96
CA VAL A 33 5.77 -0.19 -1.28
C VAL A 33 4.60 0.63 -1.84
N VAL A 34 4.30 1.81 -1.30
CA VAL A 34 3.06 2.54 -1.60
C VAL A 34 3.21 3.82 -2.44
N HIS A 35 4.43 4.30 -2.70
CA HIS A 35 4.64 5.60 -3.36
C HIS A 35 4.00 5.71 -4.76
N ASN A 36 3.79 4.59 -5.46
CA ASN A 36 3.18 4.58 -6.79
C ASN A 36 1.66 4.75 -6.75
N VAL A 37 1.02 4.50 -5.61
CA VAL A 37 -0.44 4.49 -5.49
C VAL A 37 -1.08 5.80 -5.98
N PRO A 38 -0.66 7.01 -5.54
CA PRO A 38 -1.29 8.26 -5.97
C PRO A 38 -1.18 8.48 -7.48
N THR A 39 -0.01 8.21 -8.05
CA THR A 39 0.24 8.38 -9.49
C THR A 39 -0.60 7.40 -10.31
N MET A 40 -0.72 6.14 -9.89
CA MET A 40 -1.53 5.14 -10.58
C MET A 40 -3.03 5.47 -10.51
N ILE A 41 -3.52 5.96 -9.37
CA ILE A 41 -4.91 6.46 -9.26
C ILE A 41 -5.14 7.62 -10.25
N SER A 42 -4.22 8.59 -10.29
CA SER A 42 -4.31 9.72 -11.22
C SER A 42 -4.23 9.29 -12.69
N ALA A 43 -3.53 8.19 -12.99
CA ALA A 43 -3.44 7.61 -14.33
C ALA A 43 -4.65 6.75 -14.71
N GLY A 44 -5.61 6.55 -13.79
CA GLY A 44 -6.83 5.79 -14.04
C GLY A 44 -6.68 4.27 -13.90
N SER A 45 -5.58 3.78 -13.31
CA SER A 45 -5.42 2.35 -13.03
C SER A 45 -6.55 1.82 -12.15
N SER A 46 -6.93 0.57 -12.37
CA SER A 46 -7.89 -0.15 -11.55
C SER A 46 -7.33 -0.43 -10.14
N ALA A 47 -8.22 -0.73 -9.19
CA ALA A 47 -7.80 -1.07 -7.83
C ALA A 47 -6.95 -2.35 -7.80
N ASP A 48 -7.29 -3.35 -8.61
CA ASP A 48 -6.57 -4.62 -8.71
C ASP A 48 -5.14 -4.42 -9.24
N GLU A 49 -4.96 -3.65 -10.32
CA GLU A 49 -3.62 -3.32 -10.85
C GLU A 49 -2.75 -2.62 -9.80
N ILE A 50 -3.33 -1.72 -9.01
CA ILE A 50 -2.60 -1.03 -7.95
C ILE A 50 -2.28 -1.99 -6.80
N ALA A 51 -3.23 -2.84 -6.40
CA ALA A 51 -3.01 -3.85 -5.36
C ALA A 51 -1.90 -4.83 -5.76
N GLU A 52 -1.90 -5.31 -7.01
CA GLU A 52 -0.82 -6.13 -7.57
C GLU A 52 0.52 -5.43 -7.51
N LYS A 53 0.58 -4.13 -7.87
CA LYS A 53 1.81 -3.35 -7.80
C LYS A 53 2.32 -3.19 -6.37
N VAL A 54 1.42 -2.91 -5.42
CA VAL A 54 1.74 -2.82 -3.99
C VAL A 54 2.28 -4.15 -3.48
N MET A 55 1.61 -5.27 -3.80
CA MET A 55 2.04 -6.60 -3.37
C MET A 55 3.37 -7.02 -4.00
N LEU A 56 3.61 -6.69 -5.26
CA LEU A 56 4.90 -6.92 -5.93
C LEU A 56 6.03 -6.16 -5.23
N ASN A 57 5.82 -4.89 -4.90
CA ASN A 57 6.80 -4.10 -4.18
C ASN A 57 7.01 -4.64 -2.75
N ALA A 58 5.93 -5.00 -2.04
CA ALA A 58 6.01 -5.58 -0.70
C ALA A 58 6.85 -6.86 -0.68
N LYS A 59 6.64 -7.75 -1.67
CA LYS A 59 7.41 -8.98 -1.81
C LYS A 59 8.91 -8.75 -2.00
N ARG A 60 9.32 -7.68 -2.71
CA ARG A 60 10.74 -7.32 -2.89
C ARG A 60 11.45 -6.98 -1.57
N HIS A 61 10.70 -6.52 -0.58
CA HIS A 61 11.21 -6.19 0.75
C HIS A 61 10.84 -7.24 1.82
N GLY A 62 10.21 -8.36 1.44
CA GLY A 62 9.72 -9.37 2.39
C GLY A 62 8.59 -8.88 3.31
N ALA A 63 7.84 -7.86 2.88
CA ALA A 63 6.73 -7.26 3.62
C ALA A 63 5.34 -7.73 3.10
N ASP A 64 5.30 -8.73 2.24
CA ASP A 64 4.09 -9.22 1.56
C ASP A 64 3.05 -9.79 2.54
N ASP A 65 3.44 -10.56 3.55
CA ASP A 65 2.49 -11.04 4.58
C ASP A 65 1.81 -9.86 5.31
N TYR A 66 2.58 -8.82 5.61
CA TYR A 66 2.06 -7.62 6.27
C TYR A 66 1.05 -6.88 5.39
N PHE A 67 1.38 -6.59 4.13
CA PHE A 67 0.47 -5.89 3.22
C PHE A 67 -0.74 -6.74 2.84
N SER A 68 -0.60 -8.06 2.70
CA SER A 68 -1.72 -8.98 2.51
C SER A 68 -2.75 -8.85 3.64
N LYS A 69 -2.29 -8.83 4.90
CA LYS A 69 -3.16 -8.62 6.07
C LYS A 69 -3.83 -7.24 6.07
N LEU A 70 -3.19 -6.20 5.55
CA LEU A 70 -3.83 -4.89 5.42
C LEU A 70 -4.96 -4.90 4.39
N PHE A 71 -4.75 -5.51 3.23
CA PHE A 71 -5.80 -5.66 2.22
C PHE A 71 -6.97 -6.51 2.73
N GLU A 72 -6.71 -7.60 3.47
CA GLU A 72 -7.76 -8.41 4.09
C GLU A 72 -8.55 -7.65 5.17
N LYS A 73 -7.92 -6.70 5.86
CA LYS A 73 -8.63 -5.77 6.77
C LYS A 73 -9.45 -4.75 5.98
N ALA A 74 -8.92 -4.26 4.86
CA ALA A 74 -9.59 -3.26 4.03
C ALA A 74 -10.92 -3.78 3.46
N LYS A 75 -10.98 -5.06 3.05
CA LYS A 75 -12.19 -5.73 2.55
C LYS A 75 -13.32 -5.88 3.59
N LYS A 76 -13.00 -5.71 4.88
CA LYS A 76 -13.94 -5.88 6.00
C LYS A 76 -14.51 -4.56 6.51
N GLN A 77 -14.13 -3.43 5.91
CA GLN A 77 -14.69 -2.11 6.20
C GLN A 77 -15.85 -1.80 5.26
#